data_AF-A0AAV5ZBB8-F1
#
_entry.id   AF-A0AAV5ZBB8-F1
#
_cell.length_a   1.000
_cell.length_b   1.000
_cell.length_c   1.000
_cell.angle_alpha   90.00
_cell.angle_beta   90.00
_cell.angle_gamma   90.00
#
_symmetry.space_group_name_H-M   'P 1'
#
loop_
_entity.id
_entity.type
_entity.pdbx_description
1 polymer ?
#
loop_
_entity_poly.entity_id
_entity_poly.type
_entity_poly.pdbx_seq_one_letter_code
_entity_poly.pdbx_strand_id
1 'polypeptide(L)'
;MAEVEAAERLATLTAQRPDALLAVNSATLAIARHKIIAFAAQHRLPTVGAFGTFADDGGLVAYGNDTRDTWRRMASYVDRILKGAKPADRSPCCSAPIA
;
A
#
# COMPACT_ATOMS: atom_id res chain seq x y z
N MET A 1 6.07 16.97 6.07
CA MET A 1 7.32 16.54 5.41
C MET A 1 7.05 15.59 4.25
N ALA A 2 6.45 14.42 4.48
CA ALA A 2 6.07 13.45 3.42
C ALA A 2 5.32 14.04 2.22
N GLU A 3 4.38 14.97 2.46
CA GLU A 3 3.62 15.60 1.38
C GLU A 3 4.42 16.58 0.50
N VAL A 4 5.45 17.21 1.05
CA VAL A 4 6.29 18.18 0.32
C VAL A 4 7.22 17.42 -0.62
N GLU A 5 7.80 16.33 -0.13
CA GLU A 5 8.65 15.43 -0.93
C GLU A 5 7.87 14.78 -2.09
N ALA A 6 6.62 14.37 -1.85
CA ALA A 6 5.77 13.81 -2.90
C ALA A 6 5.50 14.81 -4.03
N ALA A 7 5.23 16.08 -3.70
CA ALA A 7 4.97 17.12 -4.69
C ALA A 7 6.22 17.43 -5.54
N GLU A 8 7.40 17.51 -4.93
CA GLU A 8 8.67 17.73 -5.62
C GLU A 8 9.00 16.56 -6.56
N ARG A 9 8.80 15.33 -6.11
CA ARG A 9 8.98 14.11 -6.92
C ARG A 9 8.03 14.07 -8.13
N LEU A 10 6.77 14.49 -7.95
CA LEU A 10 5.77 14.57 -9.02
C LEU A 10 6.13 15.64 -10.06
N ALA A 11 6.69 16.78 -9.63
CA ALA A 11 7.19 17.80 -10.55
C ALA A 11 8.29 17.22 -11.47
N THR A 12 9.23 16.46 -10.92
CA THR A 12 10.30 15.79 -11.70
C THR A 12 9.75 14.77 -12.71
N LEU A 13 8.68 14.05 -12.36
CA LEU A 13 8.02 13.10 -13.27
C LEU A 13 7.44 13.77 -14.51
N THR A 14 7.05 15.05 -14.40
CA THR A 14 6.53 15.83 -15.54
C THR A 14 7.60 16.04 -16.61
N ALA A 15 8.87 16.21 -16.21
CA ALA A 15 9.99 16.34 -17.14
C ALA A 15 10.35 15.02 -17.83
N GLN A 16 10.22 13.90 -17.11
CA GLN A 16 10.59 12.57 -17.61
C GLN A 16 9.51 11.93 -18.49
N ARG A 17 8.25 12.36 -18.36
CA ARG A 17 7.07 11.83 -19.09
C ARG A 17 7.01 10.29 -19.11
N PRO A 18 6.88 9.64 -17.94
CA PRO A 18 6.70 8.20 -17.89
C PRO A 18 5.38 7.78 -18.56
N ASP A 19 5.33 6.56 -19.07
CA ASP A 19 4.11 6.00 -19.68
C ASP A 19 3.09 5.52 -18.62
N ALA A 20 3.53 5.25 -17.39
CA ALA A 20 2.69 4.76 -16.30
C ALA A 20 3.31 5.06 -14.92
N LEU A 21 2.50 4.95 -13.88
CA LEU A 21 2.92 5.12 -12.49
C LEU A 21 2.55 3.90 -11.63
N LEU A 22 3.50 3.44 -10.81
CA LEU A 22 3.26 2.40 -9.81
C LEU A 22 3.38 3.01 -8.41
N ALA A 23 2.25 3.12 -7.71
CA ALA A 23 2.21 3.53 -6.32
C ALA A 23 2.45 2.31 -5.41
N VAL A 24 3.74 2.05 -5.14
CA VAL A 24 4.18 0.97 -4.24
C VAL A 24 3.68 1.18 -2.81
N ASN A 25 3.63 0.09 -2.04
CA ASN A 25 3.30 0.16 -0.62
C ASN A 25 4.37 0.96 0.14
N SER A 26 4.01 2.17 0.55
CA SER A 26 4.85 3.06 1.34
C SER A 26 3.95 3.97 2.18
N ALA A 27 4.35 4.22 3.43
CA ALA A 27 3.63 5.15 4.30
C ALA A 27 3.53 6.55 3.68
N THR A 28 4.61 7.01 3.03
CA THR A 28 4.67 8.32 2.37
C THR A 28 3.66 8.41 1.22
N LEU A 29 3.61 7.37 0.37
CA LEU A 29 2.68 7.32 -0.78
C LEU A 29 1.23 7.13 -0.31
N ALA A 30 1.00 6.39 0.77
CA ALA A 30 -0.32 6.21 1.36
C ALA A 30 -0.90 7.54 1.90
N ILE A 31 -0.07 8.37 2.52
CA ILE A 31 -0.47 9.71 2.98
C ILE A 31 -0.75 10.62 1.78
N ALA A 32 0.14 10.61 0.76
CA ALA A 32 0.01 11.46 -0.42
C ALA A 32 -0.92 10.91 -1.52
N ARG A 33 -1.67 9.84 -1.25
CA ARG A 33 -2.40 9.07 -2.27
C ARG A 33 -3.33 9.92 -3.15
N HIS A 34 -4.06 10.85 -2.53
CA HIS A 34 -5.01 11.73 -3.22
C HIS A 34 -4.30 12.66 -4.20
N LYS A 35 -3.13 13.17 -3.84
CA LYS A 35 -2.31 14.02 -4.74
C LYS A 35 -1.75 13.22 -5.90
N ILE A 36 -1.33 11.98 -5.66
CA ILE A 36 -0.82 11.07 -6.69
C ILE A 36 -1.92 10.74 -7.70
N ILE A 37 -3.11 10.41 -7.22
CA ILE A 37 -4.27 10.12 -8.07
C ILE A 37 -4.66 11.36 -8.88
N ALA A 38 -4.72 12.53 -8.24
CA ALA A 38 -5.05 13.78 -8.92
C ALA A 38 -4.01 14.14 -10.00
N PHE A 39 -2.72 13.98 -9.71
CA PHE A 39 -1.65 14.17 -10.69
C PHE A 39 -1.77 13.19 -11.86
N ALA A 40 -1.96 11.90 -11.58
CA ALA A 40 -2.13 10.88 -12.59
C ALA A 40 -3.32 11.17 -13.52
N ALA A 41 -4.45 11.61 -12.94
CA ALA A 41 -5.63 12.00 -13.71
C ALA A 41 -5.36 13.22 -14.61
N GLN A 42 -4.70 14.26 -14.08
CA GLN A 42 -4.34 15.47 -14.83
C GLN A 42 -3.41 15.17 -16.02
N HIS A 43 -2.45 14.27 -15.82
CA HIS A 43 -1.44 13.94 -16.82
C HIS A 43 -1.82 12.72 -17.68
N ARG A 44 -3.02 12.15 -17.48
CA ARG A 44 -3.52 10.94 -18.16
C ARG A 44 -2.56 9.75 -18.06
N LEU A 45 -1.97 9.58 -16.87
CA LEU A 45 -1.03 8.49 -16.59
C LEU A 45 -1.77 7.28 -16.00
N PRO A 46 -1.75 6.11 -16.67
CA PRO A 46 -2.21 4.86 -16.10
C PRO A 46 -1.48 4.59 -14.78
N THR A 47 -2.24 4.40 -13.70
CA THR A 47 -1.64 4.26 -12.36
C THR A 47 -2.17 3.05 -11.61
N VAL A 48 -1.25 2.23 -11.10
CA VAL A 48 -1.55 1.04 -10.29
C VAL A 48 -1.16 1.30 -8.84
N GLY A 49 -2.06 1.00 -7.89
CA GLY A 49 -1.82 1.18 -6.45
C GLY A 49 -1.73 -0.13 -5.66
N ALA A 50 -1.11 -0.07 -4.49
CA ALA A 50 -0.88 -1.24 -3.63
C ALA A 50 -2.06 -1.62 -2.70
N PHE A 51 -3.11 -0.80 -2.60
CA PHE A 51 -4.24 -1.03 -1.68
C PHE A 51 -5.57 -0.76 -2.36
N GLY A 52 -6.62 -1.50 -2.00
CA GLY A 52 -7.96 -1.32 -2.55
C GLY A 52 -8.48 0.11 -2.44
N THR A 53 -8.14 0.82 -1.35
CA THR A 53 -8.48 2.24 -1.16
C THR A 53 -7.95 3.16 -2.27
N PHE A 54 -6.90 2.75 -2.98
CA PHE A 54 -6.36 3.52 -4.09
C PHE A 54 -7.30 3.48 -5.30
N ALA A 55 -7.91 2.33 -5.58
CA ALA A 55 -8.93 2.22 -6.63
C ALA A 55 -10.22 2.92 -6.21
N ASP A 56 -10.63 2.79 -4.93
CA ASP A 56 -11.81 3.48 -4.38
C ASP A 56 -11.71 5.01 -4.51
N ASP A 57 -10.50 5.56 -4.36
CA ASP A 57 -10.24 7.00 -4.45
C ASP A 57 -10.02 7.50 -5.90
N GLY A 58 -10.21 6.65 -6.92
CA GLY A 58 -10.15 7.02 -8.34
C GLY A 58 -8.85 6.67 -9.06
N GLY A 59 -7.98 5.86 -8.45
CA GLY A 59 -6.87 5.22 -9.16
C GLY A 59 -7.35 4.18 -10.17
N LEU A 60 -6.57 3.94 -11.23
CA LEU A 60 -7.01 3.09 -12.34
C LEU A 60 -7.15 1.60 -11.93
N VAL A 61 -6.13 1.05 -11.27
CA VAL A 61 -6.13 -0.33 -10.75
C VAL A 61 -5.48 -0.35 -9.38
N ALA A 62 -5.94 -1.23 -8.50
CA ALA A 62 -5.23 -1.56 -7.27
C ALA A 62 -4.98 -3.06 -7.18
N TYR A 63 -3.78 -3.44 -6.76
CA TYR A 63 -3.43 -4.84 -6.52
C TYR A 63 -2.69 -4.95 -5.18
N GLY A 64 -3.35 -5.59 -4.20
CA GLY A 64 -2.84 -5.74 -2.85
C GLY A 64 -3.72 -6.63 -1.99
N ASN A 65 -3.33 -6.79 -0.72
CA ASN A 65 -4.10 -7.54 0.26
C ASN A 65 -5.38 -6.80 0.65
N ASP A 66 -6.45 -7.58 0.94
CA ASP A 66 -7.60 -7.02 1.64
C ASP A 66 -7.15 -6.60 3.05
N THR A 67 -7.08 -5.30 3.25
CA THR A 67 -6.65 -4.71 4.51
C THR A 67 -7.61 -5.11 5.64
N ARG A 68 -8.93 -5.11 5.39
CA ARG A 68 -9.93 -5.49 6.40
C ARG A 68 -9.77 -6.95 6.81
N ASP A 69 -9.54 -7.83 5.86
CA ASP A 69 -9.28 -9.24 6.16
C ASP A 69 -7.98 -9.43 6.95
N THR A 70 -6.94 -8.70 6.56
CA THR A 70 -5.66 -8.69 7.27
C THR A 70 -5.84 -8.26 8.73
N TRP A 71 -6.58 -7.19 9.01
CA TRP A 71 -6.88 -6.74 10.37
C TRP A 71 -7.71 -7.75 11.17
N ARG A 72 -8.71 -8.41 10.56
CA ARG A 72 -9.48 -9.48 11.23
C ARG A 72 -8.58 -10.64 11.65
N ARG A 73 -7.68 -11.09 10.77
CA ARG A 73 -6.70 -12.14 11.10
C ARG A 73 -5.75 -11.70 12.21
N MET A 74 -5.26 -10.46 12.16
CA MET A 74 -4.41 -9.89 13.20
C MET A 74 -5.12 -9.83 14.56
N ALA A 75 -6.41 -9.48 14.61
CA ALA A 75 -7.16 -9.47 15.87
C ALA A 75 -7.19 -10.85 16.54
N SER A 76 -7.33 -11.94 15.75
CA SER A 76 -7.26 -13.30 16.29
C SER A 76 -5.88 -13.65 16.86
N TYR A 77 -4.82 -13.06 16.32
CA TYR A 77 -3.46 -13.24 16.84
C TYR A 77 -3.27 -12.51 18.17
N VAL A 78 -3.75 -11.26 18.26
CA VAL A 78 -3.75 -10.46 19.49
C VAL A 78 -4.55 -11.16 20.60
N ASP A 79 -5.75 -11.63 20.32
CA ASP A 79 -6.59 -12.37 21.29
C ASP A 79 -5.86 -13.56 21.91
N ARG A 80 -5.08 -14.29 21.11
CA ARG A 80 -4.33 -15.46 21.58
C ARG A 80 -3.10 -15.09 22.40
N ILE A 81 -2.39 -14.02 22.05
CA ILE A 81 -1.28 -13.50 22.86
C ILE A 81 -1.81 -13.03 24.22
N LEU A 82 -2.93 -12.33 24.25
CA LEU A 82 -3.58 -11.91 25.49
C LEU A 82 -4.03 -13.10 26.37
N LYS A 83 -4.32 -14.25 25.74
CA LYS A 83 -4.61 -15.53 26.41
C LYS A 83 -3.35 -16.33 26.79
N GLY A 84 -2.14 -15.80 26.57
CA GLY A 84 -0.87 -16.41 27.00
C GLY A 84 -0.13 -17.24 25.94
N ALA A 85 -0.56 -17.20 24.68
CA ALA A 85 0.21 -17.84 23.60
C ALA A 85 1.54 -17.10 23.34
N LYS A 86 2.62 -17.84 23.11
CA LYS A 86 3.93 -17.25 22.79
C LYS A 86 3.94 -16.75 21.33
N PRO A 87 4.42 -15.52 21.06
CA PRO A 87 4.47 -14.99 19.70
C PRO A 87 5.32 -15.83 18.72
N ALA A 88 6.37 -16.49 19.23
CA ALA A 88 7.29 -17.26 18.39
C ALA A 88 6.68 -18.54 17.81
N ASP A 89 5.63 -19.09 18.41
CA ASP A 89 5.07 -20.40 18.03
C ASP A 89 4.25 -20.36 16.71
N ARG A 90 4.11 -19.19 16.08
CA ARG A 90 3.17 -18.94 14.98
C ARG A 90 3.72 -18.16 13.79
N SER A 91 5.04 -18.01 13.64
CA SER A 91 5.57 -17.44 12.39
C SER A 91 5.23 -18.37 11.21
N PRO A 92 4.47 -17.90 10.19
CA PRO A 92 4.10 -18.73 9.04
C PRO A 92 5.34 -19.19 8.24
N CYS A 93 6.48 -18.51 8.40
CA CYS A 93 7.74 -18.87 7.75
C CYS A 93 8.46 -20.03 8.45
N CYS A 94 8.31 -20.21 9.78
CA CYS A 94 9.00 -21.26 10.54
C CYS A 94 8.15 -22.52 10.78
N SER A 95 6.91 -22.58 10.28
CA SER A 95 5.98 -23.69 10.54
C SER A 95 5.64 -24.53 9.31
N ALA A 96 6.06 -24.10 8.11
CA ALA A 96 5.94 -24.90 6.90
C ALA A 96 7.29 -25.59 6.59
N PRO A 97 7.37 -26.93 6.47
CA PRO A 97 8.54 -27.54 5.88
C PRO A 97 8.68 -27.00 4.44
N ILE A 98 9.86 -26.46 4.12
CA ILE A 98 10.23 -26.15 2.75
C ILE A 98 10.42 -27.51 2.08
N ALA A 99 9.41 -27.94 1.31
CA ALA A 99 9.52 -29.09 0.41
C ALA A 99 9.94 -28.61 -0.98
#